data_AF-V4KYR9-F1
#
_entry.id   AF-V4KYR9-F1
#
_cell.length_a   1.000
_cell.length_b   1.000
_cell.length_c   1.000
_cell.angle_alpha   90.00
_cell.angle_beta   90.00
_cell.angle_gamma   90.00
#
_symmetry.space_group_name_H-M   'P 1'
#
loop_
_entity.id
_entity.type
_entity.pdbx_description
1 polymer ?
#
loop_
_entity_poly.entity_id
_entity_poly.type
_entity_poly.pdbx_seq_one_letter_code
_entity_poly.pdbx_strand_id
1 'polypeptide(L)'
;MRSLLKSIIPQKLWPFFRAVDVYVIYLLFVYFAIKRVVVGRLIVLDHALRQKVMVLRCNISLCADTGTDTLAQTLIREGLAVFQGRHTVYIASKNDIDRISAGLRERYWQQFGVKIIKSRQMAVDGTPYYTSSQLAPASTWFSMFAVGSVAEKMVVSNLLHLEGVAPRVIDLVKFESHDGTWRYAQIVEHVGNKVVTGEQGVEFMRSFTNALKTLGLETMSIKEHSDLRPPDFRGNILCDEEGHCRYVDIQNFIFKNNVKIRSILSDIKKRYEDYSAVFIIEELIKYSFYKRKSINLAEILSDKVRVFLQNNRLEINRSIIIDSGEDFGFFSMLFLHLGASWCTLLRGEEDHQLIEEIFIILGYSRFSVVTPSSFDHSTSRNMPHSQRTIMFIEYKDDLLADISHIDHLIFDALVVLCPDSKKVPSTFSLKSFNTSLNYIDSCDVNLNSPSGERLYLYM
;
A
#
# COMPACT_ATOMS: atom_id res chain seq x y z
N MET A 1 -5.36 13.75 44.41
CA MET A 1 -3.90 13.48 44.34
C MET A 1 -3.06 14.72 44.07
N ARG A 2 -3.26 15.46 42.95
CA ARG A 2 -2.49 16.71 42.67
C ARG A 2 -2.67 17.82 43.73
N SER A 3 -3.86 17.98 44.31
CA SER A 3 -4.09 18.95 45.40
C SER A 3 -3.40 18.53 46.70
N LEU A 4 -3.42 17.23 47.01
CA LEU A 4 -2.76 16.64 48.18
C LEU A 4 -1.22 16.73 48.09
N LEU A 5 -0.65 16.53 46.91
CA LEU A 5 0.81 16.64 46.69
C LEU A 5 1.31 18.09 46.80
N LYS A 6 0.48 19.07 46.42
CA LYS A 6 0.80 20.50 46.54
C LYS A 6 0.90 21.00 47.99
N SER A 7 0.20 20.36 48.93
CA SER A 7 0.26 20.74 50.35
C SER A 7 1.39 20.06 51.11
N ILE A 8 1.96 18.97 50.57
CA ILE A 8 2.98 18.16 51.25
C ILE A 8 4.38 18.45 50.72
N ILE A 9 4.52 18.76 49.42
CA ILE A 9 5.84 18.97 48.81
C ILE A 9 6.19 20.46 48.87
N PRO A 10 7.31 20.84 49.55
CA PRO A 10 7.81 22.21 49.55
C PRO A 10 7.93 22.76 48.13
N GLN A 11 7.46 23.99 47.89
CA GLN A 11 7.49 24.61 46.56
C GLN A 11 8.89 24.60 45.91
N LYS A 12 9.96 24.64 46.73
CA LYS A 12 11.36 24.57 46.27
C LYS A 12 11.75 23.23 45.63
N LEU A 13 11.04 22.13 45.93
CA LEU A 13 11.29 20.80 45.34
C LEU A 13 10.48 20.56 44.07
N TRP A 14 9.53 21.42 43.73
CA TRP A 14 8.69 21.27 42.53
C TRP A 14 9.48 21.24 41.21
N PRO A 15 10.55 22.03 41.03
CA PRO A 15 11.43 21.92 39.86
C PRO A 15 12.11 20.54 39.76
N PHE A 16 12.51 19.95 40.89
CA PHE A 16 13.12 18.62 40.93
C PHE A 16 12.12 17.53 40.52
N PHE A 17 10.91 17.53 41.07
CA PHE A 17 9.87 16.57 40.68
C PHE A 17 9.44 16.74 39.22
N ARG A 18 9.38 17.97 38.69
CA ARG A 18 9.17 18.18 37.25
C ARG A 18 10.31 17.61 36.42
N ALA A 19 11.56 17.78 36.84
CA ALA A 19 12.71 17.21 36.15
C ALA A 19 12.69 15.68 36.17
N VAL A 20 12.33 15.07 37.31
CA VAL A 20 12.15 13.60 37.43
C VAL A 20 10.99 13.11 36.57
N ASP A 21 9.83 13.77 36.58
CA ASP A 21 8.70 13.42 35.72
C ASP A 21 9.09 13.50 34.24
N VAL A 22 9.78 14.57 33.82
CA VAL A 22 10.30 14.70 32.45
C VAL A 22 11.28 13.59 32.13
N TYR A 23 12.18 13.23 33.06
CA TYR A 23 13.16 12.17 32.87
C TYR A 23 12.53 10.77 32.81
N VAL A 24 11.56 10.47 33.67
CA VAL A 24 10.82 9.20 33.67
C VAL A 24 9.95 9.07 32.42
N ILE A 25 9.25 10.15 32.03
CA ILE A 25 8.50 10.19 30.77
C ILE A 25 9.46 9.97 29.60
N TYR A 26 10.63 10.62 29.61
CA TYR A 26 11.65 10.46 28.58
C TYR A 26 12.19 9.03 28.53
N LEU A 27 12.52 8.42 29.67
CA LEU A 27 13.00 7.03 29.75
C LEU A 27 11.94 6.03 29.31
N LEU A 28 10.68 6.20 29.72
CA LEU A 28 9.57 5.38 29.23
C LEU A 28 9.42 5.55 27.72
N PHE A 29 9.54 6.76 27.22
CA PHE A 29 9.49 7.02 25.78
C PHE A 29 10.66 6.33 25.06
N VAL A 30 11.89 6.51 25.54
CA VAL A 30 13.08 5.83 25.01
C VAL A 30 12.88 4.32 25.06
N TYR A 31 12.36 3.76 26.15
CA TYR A 31 12.03 2.35 26.26
C TYR A 31 10.99 1.91 25.22
N PHE A 32 9.89 2.65 25.02
CA PHE A 32 8.90 2.34 24.00
C PHE A 32 9.44 2.51 22.59
N ALA A 33 10.28 3.51 22.33
CA ALA A 33 10.95 3.71 21.07
C ALA A 33 11.94 2.58 20.79
N ILE A 34 12.76 2.17 21.76
CA ILE A 34 13.66 1.02 21.67
C ILE A 34 12.85 -0.26 21.49
N LYS A 35 11.80 -0.49 22.28
CA LYS A 35 10.91 -1.64 22.15
C LYS A 35 10.27 -1.67 20.77
N ARG A 36 9.86 -0.54 20.21
CA ARG A 36 9.34 -0.46 18.83
C ARG A 36 10.42 -0.67 17.77
N VAL A 37 11.63 -0.14 17.96
CA VAL A 37 12.79 -0.42 17.08
C VAL A 37 13.14 -1.91 17.09
N VAL A 38 13.11 -2.54 18.26
CA VAL A 38 13.53 -3.93 18.47
C VAL A 38 12.43 -4.92 18.12
N VAL A 39 11.17 -4.61 18.42
CA VAL A 39 10.01 -5.50 18.25
C VAL A 39 9.19 -5.14 17.02
N GLY A 40 8.90 -3.85 16.79
CA GLY A 40 8.00 -3.38 15.72
C GLY A 40 8.61 -3.32 14.32
N ARG A 41 9.94 -3.23 14.18
CA ARG A 41 10.61 -3.20 12.87
C ARG A 41 10.61 -4.53 12.11
N LEU A 42 10.29 -5.64 12.77
CA LEU A 42 10.74 -6.95 12.31
C LEU A 42 9.90 -7.64 11.23
N ILE A 43 8.86 -7.03 10.65
CA ILE A 43 7.96 -7.85 9.77
C ILE A 43 7.33 -7.07 8.64
N VAL A 44 6.53 -6.07 8.96
CA VAL A 44 5.58 -5.49 8.00
C VAL A 44 6.21 -4.38 7.18
N LEU A 45 7.12 -3.63 7.79
CA LEU A 45 7.65 -2.44 7.18
C LEU A 45 8.64 -2.77 6.08
N ASP A 46 9.62 -3.66 6.28
CA ASP A 46 10.72 -3.89 5.33
C ASP A 46 10.24 -4.20 3.90
N HIS A 47 9.12 -4.92 3.74
CA HIS A 47 8.52 -5.19 2.43
C HIS A 47 7.66 -4.04 1.89
N ALA A 48 6.90 -3.34 2.74
CA ALA A 48 6.26 -2.07 2.35
C ALA A 48 7.30 -1.03 1.89
N LEU A 49 8.53 -1.08 2.44
CA LEU A 49 9.65 -0.19 2.07
C LEU A 49 10.27 -0.55 0.72
N ARG A 50 10.04 -1.78 0.27
CA ARG A 50 10.64 -2.34 -0.94
C ARG A 50 9.88 -1.94 -2.19
N GLN A 51 8.59 -1.62 -2.08
CA GLN A 51 7.85 -1.00 -3.18
C GLN A 51 8.43 0.39 -3.46
N LYS A 52 9.04 0.56 -4.64
CA LYS A 52 9.65 1.84 -5.01
C LYS A 52 8.59 2.94 -5.11
N VAL A 53 8.70 3.95 -4.25
CA VAL A 53 7.88 5.17 -4.30
C VAL A 53 8.07 5.85 -5.65
N MET A 54 6.97 6.06 -6.36
CA MET A 54 7.03 6.73 -7.67
C MET A 54 7.17 8.22 -7.50
N VAL A 55 8.00 8.83 -8.34
CA VAL A 55 8.11 10.29 -8.42
C VAL A 55 7.23 10.78 -9.57
N LEU A 56 6.31 11.68 -9.25
CA LEU A 56 5.36 12.28 -10.18
C LEU A 56 5.59 13.78 -10.23
N ARG A 57 5.65 14.33 -11.45
CA ARG A 57 5.77 15.77 -11.62
C ARG A 57 4.42 16.45 -11.42
N CYS A 58 4.42 17.56 -10.70
CA CYS A 58 3.26 18.39 -10.47
C CYS A 58 3.27 19.65 -11.33
N ASN A 59 2.08 20.04 -11.80
CA ASN A 59 1.89 21.29 -12.54
C ASN A 59 1.75 22.51 -11.61
N ILE A 60 1.55 22.29 -10.32
CA ILE A 60 1.37 23.32 -9.29
C ILE A 60 2.53 23.31 -8.29
N SER A 61 2.76 24.45 -7.61
CA SER A 61 3.69 24.49 -6.48
C SER A 61 3.06 23.87 -5.23
N LEU A 62 3.84 23.06 -4.52
CA LEU A 62 3.40 22.36 -3.29
C LEU A 62 3.92 23.03 -2.01
N CYS A 63 4.36 24.29 -2.12
CA CYS A 63 4.90 25.13 -1.06
C CYS A 63 6.12 24.52 -0.33
N ALA A 64 7.21 25.29 -0.22
CA ALA A 64 8.39 24.86 0.53
C ALA A 64 8.11 24.76 2.04
N ASP A 65 7.22 25.60 2.56
CA ASP A 65 7.00 25.79 3.99
C ASP A 65 6.22 24.64 4.60
N THR A 66 6.65 24.22 5.79
CA THR A 66 6.12 23.10 6.57
C THR A 66 5.02 23.51 7.55
N GLY A 67 4.48 24.73 7.42
CA GLY A 67 3.35 25.21 8.23
C GLY A 67 2.08 24.36 8.03
N THR A 68 1.26 24.28 9.07
CA THR A 68 -0.01 23.50 9.08
C THR A 68 -0.97 23.91 7.97
N ASP A 69 -1.02 25.19 7.65
CA ASP A 69 -2.04 25.76 6.78
C ASP A 69 -1.49 26.20 5.42
N THR A 70 -0.17 26.26 5.27
CA THR A 70 0.49 26.79 4.06
C THR A 70 0.20 25.94 2.83
N LEU A 71 0.23 24.60 2.97
CA LEU A 71 -0.08 23.69 1.86
C LEU A 71 -1.55 23.84 1.41
N ALA A 72 -2.50 23.80 2.33
CA ALA A 72 -3.92 23.92 2.00
C ALA A 72 -4.24 25.29 1.36
N GLN A 73 -3.72 26.37 1.92
CA GLN A 73 -3.88 27.72 1.37
C GLN A 73 -3.22 27.87 0.00
N THR A 74 -2.10 27.20 -0.25
CA THR A 74 -1.47 27.20 -1.58
C THR A 74 -2.36 26.49 -2.59
N LEU A 75 -2.85 25.30 -2.28
CA LEU A 75 -3.75 24.55 -3.16
C LEU A 75 -5.08 25.28 -3.43
N ILE A 76 -5.63 25.95 -2.41
CA ILE A 76 -6.84 26.78 -2.56
C ILE A 76 -6.56 28.01 -3.43
N ARG A 77 -5.39 28.65 -3.31
CA ARG A 77 -4.98 29.77 -4.19
C ARG A 77 -4.79 29.33 -5.64
N GLU A 78 -4.33 28.10 -5.84
CA GLU A 78 -4.35 27.43 -7.14
C GLU A 78 -5.78 27.03 -7.57
N GLY A 79 -6.82 27.37 -6.82
CA GLY A 79 -8.22 27.14 -7.17
C GLY A 79 -8.66 25.68 -7.06
N LEU A 80 -8.00 24.86 -6.23
CA LEU A 80 -8.37 23.47 -6.01
C LEU A 80 -9.38 23.36 -4.85
N ALA A 81 -10.37 22.47 -4.99
CA ALA A 81 -11.24 22.11 -3.88
C ALA A 81 -10.51 21.12 -2.96
N VAL A 82 -10.25 21.52 -1.72
CA VAL A 82 -9.49 20.70 -0.76
C VAL A 82 -10.24 20.49 0.53
N PHE A 83 -10.10 19.29 1.09
CA PHE A 83 -10.52 18.95 2.45
C PHE A 83 -9.30 18.96 3.35
N GLN A 84 -9.27 19.91 4.27
CA GLN A 84 -8.13 20.09 5.17
C GLN A 84 -8.26 19.19 6.40
N GLY A 85 -7.35 18.23 6.51
CA GLY A 85 -7.10 17.50 7.76
C GLY A 85 -5.97 18.13 8.57
N ARG A 86 -5.75 17.60 9.78
CA ARG A 86 -4.66 18.07 10.66
C ARG A 86 -3.28 17.87 10.03
N HIS A 87 -3.05 16.70 9.43
CA HIS A 87 -1.74 16.30 8.93
C HIS A 87 -1.69 16.13 7.40
N THR A 88 -2.84 16.20 6.74
CA THR A 88 -2.97 16.02 5.30
C THR A 88 -3.93 17.01 4.68
N VAL A 89 -3.83 17.16 3.36
CA VAL A 89 -4.83 17.80 2.52
C VAL A 89 -5.38 16.74 1.58
N TYR A 90 -6.69 16.57 1.54
CA TYR A 90 -7.36 15.58 0.68
C TYR A 90 -8.04 16.26 -0.50
N ILE A 91 -7.92 15.66 -1.68
CA ILE A 91 -8.44 16.17 -2.93
C ILE A 91 -9.16 15.02 -3.64
N ALA A 92 -10.45 15.21 -3.89
CA ALA A 92 -11.34 14.18 -4.44
C ALA A 92 -11.81 14.48 -5.86
N SER A 93 -11.83 15.76 -6.24
CA SER A 93 -12.31 16.22 -7.54
C SER A 93 -11.38 15.73 -8.64
N LYS A 94 -11.94 14.99 -9.61
CA LYS A 94 -11.19 14.47 -10.78
C LYS A 94 -10.48 15.60 -11.53
N ASN A 95 -11.17 16.73 -11.72
CA ASN A 95 -10.61 17.90 -12.39
C ASN A 95 -9.42 18.50 -11.62
N ASP A 96 -9.50 18.53 -10.29
CA ASP A 96 -8.42 19.07 -9.44
C ASP A 96 -7.22 18.13 -9.37
N ILE A 97 -7.45 16.82 -9.38
CA ILE A 97 -6.40 15.80 -9.47
C ILE A 97 -5.63 15.93 -10.79
N ASP A 98 -6.33 16.13 -11.91
CA ASP A 98 -5.70 16.33 -13.22
C ASP A 98 -4.85 17.60 -13.26
N ARG A 99 -5.29 18.64 -12.56
CA ARG A 99 -4.52 19.88 -12.41
C ARG A 99 -3.27 19.69 -11.57
N ILE A 100 -3.27 18.80 -10.59
CA ILE A 100 -2.05 18.45 -9.83
C ILE A 100 -1.05 17.75 -10.73
N SER A 101 -1.48 16.70 -11.41
CA SER A 101 -0.62 15.92 -12.31
C SER A 101 -1.48 15.14 -13.30
N ALA A 102 -1.41 15.52 -14.58
CA ALA A 102 -2.19 14.90 -15.65
C ALA A 102 -1.92 13.37 -15.78
N GLY A 103 -0.72 12.92 -15.41
CA GLY A 103 -0.35 11.51 -15.46
C GLY A 103 -0.98 10.63 -14.36
N LEU A 104 -1.72 11.20 -13.41
CA LEU A 104 -2.36 10.43 -12.33
C LEU A 104 -3.53 9.60 -12.84
N ARG A 105 -4.47 10.18 -13.58
CA ARG A 105 -5.62 9.45 -14.12
C ARG A 105 -5.23 8.44 -15.18
N GLU A 106 -4.20 8.77 -15.93
CA GLU A 106 -3.60 7.79 -16.84
C GLU A 106 -2.98 6.63 -16.08
N ARG A 107 -2.73 6.71 -14.77
CA ARG A 107 -2.06 5.66 -13.98
C ARG A 107 -2.97 4.93 -13.00
N TYR A 108 -4.04 5.56 -12.54
CA TYR A 108 -5.01 4.96 -11.62
C TYR A 108 -6.40 5.08 -12.25
N TRP A 109 -7.00 3.92 -12.49
CA TRP A 109 -8.21 3.79 -13.29
C TRP A 109 -9.49 3.76 -12.47
N GLN A 110 -9.39 3.27 -11.24
CA GLN A 110 -10.47 3.33 -10.26
C GLN A 110 -10.71 4.77 -9.85
N GLN A 111 -11.89 5.07 -9.30
CA GLN A 111 -12.10 6.37 -8.68
C GLN A 111 -11.19 6.48 -7.45
N PHE A 112 -10.33 7.50 -7.43
CA PHE A 112 -9.37 7.72 -6.35
C PHE A 112 -9.39 9.16 -5.88
N GLY A 113 -8.95 9.36 -4.65
CA GLY A 113 -8.56 10.66 -4.12
C GLY A 113 -7.07 10.72 -3.84
N VAL A 114 -6.58 11.94 -3.62
CA VAL A 114 -5.17 12.22 -3.33
C VAL A 114 -5.07 12.85 -1.95
N LYS A 115 -4.35 12.19 -1.05
CA LYS A 115 -4.10 12.66 0.32
C LYS A 115 -2.65 13.11 0.47
N ILE A 116 -2.39 14.40 0.34
CA ILE A 116 -1.05 15.01 0.38
C ILE A 116 -0.61 15.22 1.82
N ILE A 117 0.59 14.74 2.17
CA ILE A 117 1.17 14.81 3.51
C ILE A 117 1.80 16.18 3.76
N LYS A 118 1.40 16.84 4.87
CA LYS A 118 1.93 18.18 5.25
C LYS A 118 3.34 18.13 5.82
N SER A 119 3.74 17.00 6.40
CA SER A 119 5.09 16.81 6.95
C SER A 119 6.12 16.49 5.86
N ARG A 120 7.35 16.96 6.05
CA ARG A 120 8.53 16.62 5.23
C ARG A 120 9.62 15.90 6.04
N GLN A 121 9.39 15.66 7.32
CA GLN A 121 10.37 15.02 8.19
C GLN A 121 10.42 13.53 7.88
N MET A 122 11.61 13.00 7.60
CA MET A 122 11.78 11.64 7.10
C MET A 122 11.94 10.62 8.23
N ALA A 123 11.25 9.50 8.11
CA ALA A 123 11.49 8.29 8.87
C ALA A 123 12.69 7.51 8.29
N VAL A 124 13.11 6.46 8.99
CA VAL A 124 14.26 5.63 8.58
C VAL A 124 14.01 4.89 7.28
N ASP A 125 12.75 4.75 6.90
CA ASP A 125 12.35 4.11 5.65
C ASP A 125 12.35 5.03 4.42
N GLY A 126 12.77 6.29 4.58
CA GLY A 126 12.77 7.23 3.45
C GLY A 126 11.37 7.67 3.03
N THR A 127 10.34 7.47 3.87
CA THR A 127 9.04 8.13 3.77
C THR A 127 8.88 9.15 4.91
N PRO A 128 7.98 10.15 4.81
CA PRO A 128 7.84 11.12 5.88
C PRO A 128 7.08 10.51 7.05
N TYR A 129 7.29 11.06 8.23
CA TYR A 129 6.34 10.89 9.33
C TYR A 129 5.05 11.61 8.97
N TYR A 130 3.91 10.91 9.03
CA TYR A 130 2.89 11.27 10.01
C TYR A 130 2.68 12.78 10.28
N THR A 131 3.16 13.13 11.46
CA THR A 131 3.23 14.48 12.02
C THR A 131 4.65 14.99 11.98
N SER A 132 4.83 16.31 11.90
CA SER A 132 6.13 16.95 12.12
C SER A 132 6.18 17.64 13.47
N SER A 133 7.37 17.84 14.01
CA SER A 133 7.58 18.66 15.21
C SER A 133 7.16 20.13 15.02
N GLN A 134 6.98 20.63 13.79
CA GLN A 134 6.49 21.99 13.56
C GLN A 134 4.96 22.06 13.56
N LEU A 135 4.29 21.02 13.05
CA LEU A 135 2.82 20.87 13.11
C LEU A 135 2.35 20.56 14.55
N ALA A 136 3.26 20.04 15.38
CA ALA A 136 3.06 19.85 16.80
C ALA A 136 4.39 20.15 17.54
N PRO A 137 4.66 21.40 17.96
CA PRO A 137 5.89 21.80 18.66
C PRO A 137 6.23 20.99 19.91
N ALA A 138 5.21 20.42 20.55
CA ALA A 138 5.36 19.52 21.69
C ALA A 138 5.74 18.08 21.30
N SER A 139 5.65 17.73 20.02
CA SER A 139 5.99 16.41 19.50
C SER A 139 7.50 16.27 19.38
N THR A 140 8.07 15.55 20.34
CA THR A 140 9.46 15.11 20.30
C THR A 140 9.71 14.15 19.12
N TRP A 141 10.96 14.03 18.66
CA TRP A 141 11.37 13.03 17.65
C TRP A 141 10.88 11.61 18.01
N PHE A 142 10.93 11.33 19.30
CA PHE A 142 10.31 10.20 19.97
C PHE A 142 8.82 10.04 19.66
N SER A 143 7.99 11.06 19.89
CA SER A 143 6.55 11.00 19.56
C SER A 143 6.28 10.73 18.07
N MET A 144 7.10 11.27 17.17
CA MET A 144 7.01 10.97 15.75
C MET A 144 7.38 9.51 15.46
N PHE A 145 8.41 9.00 16.12
CA PHE A 145 8.79 7.59 16.03
C PHE A 145 7.66 6.67 16.50
N ALA A 146 6.92 7.07 17.54
CA ALA A 146 5.73 6.34 17.97
C ALA A 146 4.56 6.46 16.98
N VAL A 147 4.40 7.60 16.29
CA VAL A 147 3.38 7.72 15.23
C VAL A 147 3.68 6.75 14.09
N GLY A 148 4.93 6.62 13.70
CA GLY A 148 5.32 5.76 12.58
C GLY A 148 5.31 6.49 11.24
N SER A 149 5.76 5.79 10.21
CA SER A 149 5.95 6.33 8.88
C SER A 149 4.67 6.28 8.03
N VAL A 150 4.65 6.99 6.90
CA VAL A 150 3.51 6.94 5.97
C VAL A 150 3.35 5.54 5.35
N ALA A 151 4.44 4.80 5.13
CA ALA A 151 4.36 3.41 4.69
C ALA A 151 3.67 2.51 5.73
N GLU A 152 3.97 2.69 7.02
CA GLU A 152 3.27 1.97 8.10
C GLU A 152 1.77 2.23 8.05
N LYS A 153 1.40 3.50 7.87
CA LYS A 153 0.02 3.96 7.80
C LYS A 153 -0.72 3.46 6.57
N MET A 154 -0.03 3.28 5.44
CA MET A 154 -0.59 2.60 4.28
C MET A 154 -1.03 1.18 4.63
N VAL A 155 -0.17 0.39 5.28
CA VAL A 155 -0.53 -0.98 5.67
C VAL A 155 -1.68 -1.01 6.67
N VAL A 156 -1.66 -0.14 7.68
CA VAL A 156 -2.76 -0.03 8.65
C VAL A 156 -4.08 0.31 7.95
N SER A 157 -4.07 1.24 6.99
CA SER A 157 -5.27 1.58 6.20
C SER A 157 -5.79 0.38 5.42
N ASN A 158 -4.88 -0.34 4.74
CA ASN A 158 -5.24 -1.46 3.89
C ASN A 158 -5.74 -2.67 4.70
N LEU A 159 -5.18 -2.91 5.89
CA LEU A 159 -5.72 -3.91 6.81
C LEU A 159 -7.13 -3.55 7.28
N LEU A 160 -7.40 -2.28 7.59
CA LEU A 160 -8.74 -1.82 7.95
C LEU A 160 -9.71 -1.80 6.76
N HIS A 161 -9.20 -1.68 5.54
CA HIS A 161 -9.98 -1.82 4.31
C HIS A 161 -10.51 -3.24 4.13
N LEU A 162 -9.71 -4.27 4.43
CA LEU A 162 -10.16 -5.67 4.42
C LEU A 162 -11.34 -5.92 5.38
N GLU A 163 -11.42 -5.16 6.48
CA GLU A 163 -12.56 -5.20 7.41
C GLU A 163 -13.71 -4.25 6.99
N GLY A 164 -13.59 -3.57 5.85
CA GLY A 164 -14.59 -2.65 5.32
C GLY A 164 -14.74 -1.35 6.10
N VAL A 165 -13.73 -0.91 6.87
CA VAL A 165 -13.86 0.26 7.75
C VAL A 165 -12.89 1.41 7.47
N ALA A 166 -11.98 1.25 6.50
CA ALA A 166 -11.10 2.32 6.02
C ALA A 166 -10.97 2.26 4.48
N PRO A 167 -10.62 3.37 3.81
CA PRO A 167 -10.31 3.31 2.39
C PRO A 167 -9.01 2.56 2.13
N ARG A 168 -8.94 1.88 0.98
CA ARG A 168 -7.67 1.33 0.50
C ARG A 168 -6.73 2.46 0.09
N VAL A 169 -5.48 2.37 0.52
CA VAL A 169 -4.36 3.14 -0.04
C VAL A 169 -3.78 2.33 -1.20
N ILE A 170 -4.01 2.84 -2.40
CA ILE A 170 -3.63 2.24 -3.69
C ILE A 170 -2.14 2.42 -3.96
N ASP A 171 -1.57 3.57 -3.60
CA ASP A 171 -0.13 3.81 -3.74
C ASP A 171 0.39 4.93 -2.83
N LEU A 172 1.71 4.93 -2.64
CA LEU A 172 2.47 6.02 -2.05
C LEU A 172 3.34 6.65 -3.13
N VAL A 173 3.10 7.94 -3.41
CA VAL A 173 3.83 8.70 -4.43
C VAL A 173 4.57 9.88 -3.80
N LYS A 174 5.62 10.33 -4.49
CA LYS A 174 6.31 11.60 -4.23
C LYS A 174 5.98 12.55 -5.36
N PHE A 175 5.27 13.61 -5.04
CA PHE A 175 5.08 14.73 -5.94
C PHE A 175 6.30 15.65 -5.92
N GLU A 176 6.75 16.05 -7.10
CA GLU A 176 7.82 17.01 -7.33
C GLU A 176 7.29 18.14 -8.20
N SER A 177 7.25 19.34 -7.63
CA SER A 177 6.83 20.57 -8.29
C SER A 177 7.94 21.09 -9.23
N HIS A 178 7.58 21.96 -10.16
CA HIS A 178 8.54 22.61 -11.06
C HIS A 178 9.59 23.47 -10.34
N ASP A 179 9.27 23.99 -9.15
CA ASP A 179 10.18 24.78 -8.29
C ASP A 179 11.12 23.91 -7.44
N GLY A 180 11.13 22.58 -7.65
CA GLY A 180 11.94 21.63 -6.89
C GLY A 180 11.39 21.30 -5.50
N THR A 181 10.27 21.89 -5.08
CA THR A 181 9.58 21.47 -3.87
C THR A 181 8.96 20.09 -4.06
N TRP A 182 8.82 19.33 -2.97
CA TRP A 182 8.25 18.00 -3.04
C TRP A 182 7.40 17.67 -1.82
N ARG A 183 6.41 16.80 -2.02
CA ARG A 183 5.54 16.24 -0.98
C ARG A 183 5.26 14.77 -1.25
N TYR A 184 5.08 13.98 -0.21
CA TYR A 184 4.51 12.65 -0.38
C TYR A 184 2.99 12.75 -0.40
N ALA A 185 2.34 11.83 -1.10
CA ALA A 185 0.90 11.68 -1.11
C ALA A 185 0.50 10.21 -1.15
N GLN A 186 -0.62 9.91 -0.52
CA GLN A 186 -1.28 8.62 -0.65
C GLN A 186 -2.35 8.75 -1.74
N ILE A 187 -2.32 7.84 -2.70
CA ILE A 187 -3.42 7.62 -3.62
C ILE A 187 -4.37 6.67 -2.90
N VAL A 188 -5.60 7.11 -2.67
CA VAL A 188 -6.58 6.36 -1.88
C VAL A 188 -7.82 6.10 -2.70
N GLU A 189 -8.49 4.99 -2.46
CA GLU A 189 -9.84 4.74 -2.92
C GLU A 189 -10.73 5.96 -2.61
N HIS A 190 -11.54 6.36 -3.58
CA HIS A 190 -12.44 7.49 -3.38
C HIS A 190 -13.43 7.16 -2.26
N VAL A 191 -13.53 8.06 -1.30
CA VAL A 191 -14.56 8.04 -0.26
C VAL A 191 -15.52 9.17 -0.56
N GLY A 192 -16.82 8.91 -0.38
CA GLY A 192 -17.82 9.95 -0.53
C GLY A 192 -17.59 11.13 0.42
N ASN A 193 -18.39 12.18 0.27
CA ASN A 193 -18.25 13.42 1.03
C ASN A 193 -19.28 13.55 2.18
N LYS A 194 -20.17 12.56 2.35
CA LYS A 194 -21.22 12.62 3.36
C LYS A 194 -20.66 12.27 4.73
N VAL A 195 -20.51 13.29 5.57
CA VAL A 195 -20.07 13.12 6.97
C VAL A 195 -21.13 12.39 7.78
N VAL A 196 -20.71 11.36 8.51
CA VAL A 196 -21.56 10.62 9.45
C VAL A 196 -21.52 11.29 10.82
N THR A 197 -22.70 11.42 11.43
CA THR A 197 -22.85 12.00 12.76
C THR A 197 -23.84 11.18 13.61
N GLY A 198 -23.91 11.48 14.91
CA GLY A 198 -24.91 10.93 15.81
C GLY A 198 -24.83 9.41 15.98
N GLU A 199 -25.99 8.75 16.07
CA GLU A 199 -26.11 7.32 16.36
C GLU A 199 -25.47 6.43 15.28
N GLN A 200 -25.64 6.78 14.01
CA GLN A 200 -25.01 6.07 12.89
C GLN A 200 -23.47 6.06 13.03
N GLY A 201 -22.89 7.19 13.47
CA GLY A 201 -21.45 7.27 13.69
C GLY A 201 -21.00 6.46 14.91
N VAL A 202 -21.80 6.41 15.97
CA VAL A 202 -21.54 5.55 17.14
C VAL A 202 -21.57 4.07 16.76
N GLU A 203 -22.52 3.66 15.92
CA GLU A 203 -22.62 2.29 15.41
C GLU A 203 -21.41 1.94 14.54
N PHE A 204 -21.05 2.80 13.59
CA PHE A 204 -19.84 2.64 12.80
C PHE A 204 -18.60 2.51 13.69
N MET A 205 -18.46 3.34 14.71
CA MET A 205 -17.33 3.29 15.64
C MET A 205 -17.26 1.99 16.44
N ARG A 206 -18.39 1.30 16.67
CA ARG A 206 -18.41 -0.04 17.28
C ARG A 206 -17.78 -1.06 16.33
N SER A 207 -18.18 -1.06 15.06
CA SER A 207 -17.61 -1.93 14.01
C SER A 207 -16.12 -1.64 13.82
N PHE A 208 -15.74 -0.36 13.71
CA PHE A 208 -14.35 0.07 13.59
C PHE A 208 -13.49 -0.36 14.80
N THR A 209 -14.00 -0.21 16.02
CA THR A 209 -13.29 -0.65 17.24
C THR A 209 -13.12 -2.17 17.27
N ASN A 210 -14.12 -2.91 16.80
CA ASN A 210 -14.01 -4.37 16.67
C ASN A 210 -12.95 -4.73 15.63
N ALA A 211 -12.93 -4.09 14.46
CA ALA A 211 -11.89 -4.28 13.45
C ALA A 211 -10.49 -4.02 14.03
N LEU A 212 -10.29 -2.93 14.78
CA LEU A 212 -9.01 -2.65 15.45
C LEU A 212 -8.58 -3.81 16.38
N LYS A 213 -9.49 -4.27 17.25
CA LYS A 213 -9.21 -5.38 18.17
C LYS A 213 -8.89 -6.65 17.41
N THR A 214 -9.72 -6.98 16.43
CA THR A 214 -9.55 -8.13 15.54
C THR A 214 -8.19 -8.05 14.90
N LEU A 215 -7.77 -6.89 14.37
CA LEU A 215 -6.49 -6.64 13.69
C LEU A 215 -5.27 -6.51 14.62
N GLY A 216 -5.45 -6.56 15.94
CA GLY A 216 -4.35 -6.30 16.88
C GLY A 216 -3.79 -4.89 16.76
N LEU A 217 -4.63 -3.95 16.29
CA LEU A 217 -4.34 -2.53 16.22
C LEU A 217 -4.82 -1.84 17.49
N GLU A 218 -4.12 -0.79 17.87
CA GLU A 218 -4.53 0.07 18.97
C GLU A 218 -4.33 1.54 18.62
N THR A 219 -5.11 2.39 19.27
CA THR A 219 -4.85 3.82 19.26
C THR A 219 -3.62 4.10 20.12
N MET A 220 -2.69 4.95 19.67
CA MET A 220 -1.52 5.40 20.47
C MET A 220 -1.85 6.19 21.76
N SER A 221 -3.14 6.34 22.07
CA SER A 221 -3.76 7.20 23.08
C SER A 221 -2.93 7.52 24.32
N ILE A 222 -3.07 8.77 24.80
CA ILE A 222 -3.19 8.99 26.24
C ILE A 222 -4.33 9.99 26.47
N LYS A 223 -5.56 9.47 26.64
CA LYS A 223 -6.80 10.19 27.01
C LYS A 223 -7.42 11.01 25.88
N GLU A 224 -8.39 10.37 25.20
CA GLU A 224 -9.53 11.06 24.58
C GLU A 224 -9.24 11.87 23.32
N HIS A 225 -8.88 11.19 22.22
CA HIS A 225 -8.92 11.81 20.90
C HIS A 225 -10.37 12.19 20.57
N SER A 226 -10.63 13.49 20.54
CA SER A 226 -11.86 14.11 20.02
C SER A 226 -12.24 13.62 18.62
N ASP A 227 -11.27 13.12 17.85
CA ASP A 227 -11.46 12.56 16.50
C ASP A 227 -12.35 11.30 16.52
N LEU A 228 -12.44 10.61 17.66
CA LEU A 228 -13.22 9.38 17.85
C LEU A 228 -14.49 9.61 18.68
N ARG A 229 -14.88 10.87 18.89
CA ARG A 229 -16.00 11.23 19.78
C ARG A 229 -17.22 11.69 19.02
N PRO A 230 -18.42 11.35 19.50
CA PRO A 230 -19.64 11.95 19.01
C PRO A 230 -19.67 13.46 19.36
N PRO A 231 -20.52 14.24 18.66
CA PRO A 231 -21.49 13.78 17.67
C PRO A 231 -20.92 13.62 16.26
N ASP A 232 -19.80 14.26 15.92
CA ASP A 232 -19.36 14.44 14.54
C ASP A 232 -18.09 13.67 14.16
N PHE A 233 -17.39 13.09 15.15
CA PHE A 233 -16.12 12.38 14.92
C PHE A 233 -15.11 13.22 14.12
N ARG A 234 -15.20 14.55 14.26
CA ARG A 234 -14.48 15.56 13.46
C ARG A 234 -14.58 15.37 11.93
N GLY A 235 -15.66 14.78 11.44
CA GLY A 235 -15.84 14.50 10.02
C GLY A 235 -14.93 13.42 9.47
N ASN A 236 -14.33 12.59 10.32
CA ASN A 236 -13.43 11.52 9.89
C ASN A 236 -14.16 10.25 9.43
N ILE A 237 -15.49 10.19 9.58
CA ILE A 237 -16.31 9.11 9.06
C ILE A 237 -17.10 9.66 7.88
N LEU A 238 -16.83 9.11 6.69
CA LEU A 238 -17.48 9.51 5.45
C LEU A 238 -18.20 8.31 4.85
N CYS A 239 -19.39 8.49 4.27
CA CYS A 239 -20.02 7.47 3.42
C CYS A 239 -20.10 7.91 1.97
N ASP A 240 -20.08 6.92 1.08
CA ASP A 240 -20.48 7.07 -0.31
C ASP A 240 -22.01 7.17 -0.46
N GLU A 241 -22.47 7.24 -1.72
CA GLU A 241 -23.89 7.30 -2.07
C GLU A 241 -24.64 6.00 -1.75
N GLU A 242 -23.91 4.87 -1.70
CA GLU A 242 -24.43 3.53 -1.40
C GLU A 242 -24.56 3.30 0.12
N GLY A 243 -24.00 4.20 0.93
CA GLY A 243 -24.04 4.12 2.39
C GLY A 243 -22.86 3.36 3.00
N HIS A 244 -21.84 3.02 2.23
CA HIS A 244 -20.61 2.43 2.75
C HIS A 244 -19.77 3.49 3.44
N CYS A 245 -19.69 3.38 4.77
CA CYS A 245 -18.97 4.34 5.58
C CYS A 245 -17.54 3.87 5.86
N ARG A 246 -16.59 4.81 5.84
CA ARG A 246 -15.16 4.56 6.04
C ARG A 246 -14.55 5.61 6.97
N TYR A 247 -13.59 5.20 7.78
CA TYR A 247 -12.79 6.09 8.63
C TYR A 247 -11.53 6.53 7.89
N VAL A 248 -11.38 7.84 7.65
CA VAL A 248 -10.34 8.37 6.74
C VAL A 248 -9.04 8.80 7.42
N ASP A 249 -9.01 8.86 8.76
CA ASP A 249 -7.88 9.40 9.53
C ASP A 249 -7.02 8.36 10.27
N ILE A 250 -6.41 7.44 9.53
CA ILE A 250 -5.75 6.24 10.08
C ILE A 250 -4.43 6.47 10.85
N GLN A 251 -4.06 7.71 11.11
CA GLN A 251 -2.74 8.09 11.65
C GLN A 251 -2.54 7.66 13.09
N ASN A 252 -3.60 7.67 13.87
CA ASN A 252 -3.53 7.46 15.31
C ASN A 252 -3.47 5.97 15.69
N PHE A 253 -3.51 5.06 14.71
CA PHE A 253 -3.53 3.62 14.94
C PHE A 253 -2.17 2.98 14.66
N ILE A 254 -1.75 2.09 15.55
CA ILE A 254 -0.48 1.36 15.49
C ILE A 254 -0.73 -0.11 15.77
N PHE A 255 0.22 -0.97 15.41
CA PHE A 255 0.20 -2.36 15.81
C PHE A 255 0.50 -2.50 17.31
N LYS A 256 -0.42 -3.12 18.05
CA LYS A 256 -0.25 -3.42 19.48
C LYS A 256 0.81 -4.49 19.70
N ASN A 257 0.80 -5.52 18.85
CA ASN A 257 1.73 -6.65 18.86
C ASN A 257 1.80 -7.30 17.47
N ASN A 258 2.96 -7.87 17.12
CA ASN A 258 3.17 -8.64 15.88
C ASN A 258 2.42 -9.99 15.83
N VAL A 259 1.66 -10.32 16.87
CA VAL A 259 1.02 -11.63 17.04
C VAL A 259 -0.01 -11.89 15.94
N LYS A 260 -0.72 -10.86 15.45
CA LYS A 260 -1.74 -11.08 14.43
C LYS A 260 -1.17 -11.39 13.05
N ILE A 261 -0.07 -10.77 12.62
CA ILE A 261 0.56 -11.15 11.36
C ILE A 261 0.91 -12.63 11.39
N ARG A 262 1.50 -13.11 12.49
CA ARG A 262 1.77 -14.54 12.68
C ARG A 262 0.50 -15.39 12.68
N SER A 263 -0.58 -14.93 13.30
CA SER A 263 -1.85 -15.70 13.30
C SER A 263 -2.47 -15.75 11.92
N ILE A 264 -2.52 -14.64 11.18
CA ILE A 264 -3.00 -14.61 9.80
C ILE A 264 -2.16 -15.55 8.95
N LEU A 265 -0.84 -15.49 9.05
CA LEU A 265 0.04 -16.40 8.32
C LEU A 265 -0.12 -17.86 8.74
N SER A 266 -0.37 -18.12 10.01
CA SER A 266 -0.69 -19.46 10.50
C SER A 266 -2.04 -19.94 9.96
N ASP A 267 -3.03 -19.06 9.85
CA ASP A 267 -4.34 -19.36 9.29
C ASP A 267 -4.24 -19.62 7.78
N ILE A 268 -3.44 -18.82 7.06
CA ILE A 268 -3.10 -19.02 5.65
C ILE A 268 -2.42 -20.38 5.50
N LYS A 269 -1.37 -20.65 6.30
CA LYS A 269 -0.69 -21.95 6.28
C LYS A 269 -1.65 -23.12 6.50
N LYS A 270 -2.54 -23.01 7.49
CA LYS A 270 -3.49 -24.08 7.82
C LYS A 270 -4.52 -24.30 6.72
N ARG A 271 -4.97 -23.24 6.06
CA ARG A 271 -5.95 -23.35 4.96
C ARG A 271 -5.34 -23.91 3.68
N TYR A 272 -4.02 -23.77 3.51
CA TYR A 272 -3.30 -24.07 2.27
C TYR A 272 -2.07 -24.95 2.52
N GLU A 273 -2.17 -25.94 3.43
CA GLU A 273 -1.05 -26.81 3.83
C GLU A 273 -0.35 -27.50 2.64
N ASP A 274 -1.06 -27.66 1.52
CA ASP A 274 -0.57 -28.32 0.30
C ASP A 274 0.14 -27.39 -0.69
N TYR A 275 0.16 -26.07 -0.47
CA TYR A 275 0.74 -25.13 -1.43
C TYR A 275 2.19 -24.74 -1.10
N SER A 276 3.08 -24.95 -2.07
CA SER A 276 4.49 -24.50 -2.05
C SER A 276 4.64 -23.01 -1.77
N ALA A 277 3.63 -22.20 -2.10
CA ALA A 277 3.59 -20.77 -1.80
C ALA A 277 3.58 -20.45 -0.30
N VAL A 278 3.01 -21.31 0.55
CA VAL A 278 3.07 -21.12 2.00
C VAL A 278 4.51 -21.14 2.50
N PHE A 279 5.35 -22.01 1.93
CA PHE A 279 6.79 -22.04 2.25
C PHE A 279 7.47 -20.73 1.85
N ILE A 280 7.16 -20.18 0.67
CA ILE A 280 7.75 -18.92 0.20
C ILE A 280 7.29 -17.74 1.04
N ILE A 281 6.01 -17.68 1.35
CA ILE A 281 5.44 -16.68 2.24
C ILE A 281 6.14 -16.79 3.60
N GLU A 282 6.25 -18.00 4.16
CA GLU A 282 7.00 -18.23 5.40
C GLU A 282 8.46 -17.82 5.29
N GLU A 283 9.15 -18.11 4.19
CA GLU A 283 10.55 -17.73 4.01
C GLU A 283 10.67 -16.22 3.86
N LEU A 284 9.91 -15.57 2.96
CA LEU A 284 9.82 -14.11 2.83
C LEU A 284 9.56 -13.42 4.17
N ILE A 285 8.78 -14.06 5.01
CA ILE A 285 8.48 -13.60 6.36
C ILE A 285 9.61 -13.91 7.34
N LYS A 286 10.14 -15.13 7.40
CA LYS A 286 11.32 -15.47 8.21
C LYS A 286 12.50 -14.56 7.87
N TYR A 287 12.68 -14.20 6.60
CA TYR A 287 13.63 -13.18 6.13
C TYR A 287 13.33 -11.81 6.72
N SER A 288 12.06 -11.37 6.74
CA SER A 288 11.68 -10.11 7.40
C SER A 288 11.98 -10.13 8.92
N PHE A 289 11.79 -11.29 9.58
CA PHE A 289 11.95 -11.51 11.02
C PHE A 289 13.38 -11.78 11.49
N TYR A 290 14.23 -12.37 10.65
CA TYR A 290 15.56 -12.84 11.03
C TYR A 290 16.59 -12.31 10.04
N LYS A 291 17.17 -11.15 10.37
CA LYS A 291 18.28 -10.49 9.64
C LYS A 291 19.62 -11.26 9.69
N ARG A 292 19.60 -12.60 9.79
CA ARG A 292 20.80 -13.45 9.90
C ARG A 292 21.02 -14.18 8.58
N LYS A 293 22.16 -13.90 7.92
CA LYS A 293 23.00 -14.74 7.02
C LYS A 293 22.35 -15.83 6.12
N SER A 294 21.04 -15.92 5.99
CA SER A 294 20.36 -16.75 5.00
C SER A 294 20.51 -16.05 3.66
N ILE A 295 20.88 -16.85 2.66
CA ILE A 295 21.00 -16.48 1.26
C ILE A 295 19.75 -15.67 0.89
N ASN A 296 19.93 -14.42 0.45
CA ASN A 296 18.82 -13.52 0.17
C ASN A 296 18.16 -13.93 -1.15
N LEU A 297 17.31 -14.95 -1.07
CA LEU A 297 16.63 -15.54 -2.21
C LEU A 297 15.90 -14.48 -3.04
N ALA A 298 15.24 -13.52 -2.39
CA ALA A 298 14.58 -12.41 -3.05
C ALA A 298 15.55 -11.48 -3.80
N GLU A 299 16.74 -11.18 -3.25
CA GLU A 299 17.78 -10.42 -3.96
C GLU A 299 18.37 -11.23 -5.11
N ILE A 300 18.65 -12.52 -4.92
CA ILE A 300 19.16 -13.39 -5.99
C ILE A 300 18.17 -13.47 -7.14
N LEU A 301 16.90 -13.71 -6.83
CA LEU A 301 15.83 -13.74 -7.83
C LEU A 301 15.64 -12.35 -8.47
N SER A 302 15.71 -11.27 -7.68
CA SER A 302 15.67 -9.90 -8.22
C SER A 302 16.80 -9.64 -9.20
N ASP A 303 18.01 -10.08 -8.89
CA ASP A 303 19.19 -9.90 -9.74
C ASP A 303 19.10 -10.76 -11.00
N LYS A 304 18.63 -12.00 -10.89
CA LYS A 304 18.37 -12.86 -12.06
C LYS A 304 17.29 -12.25 -12.96
N VAL A 305 16.19 -11.77 -12.40
CA VAL A 305 15.14 -11.08 -13.17
C VAL A 305 15.67 -9.79 -13.77
N ARG A 306 16.51 -9.01 -13.07
CA ARG A 306 17.15 -7.81 -13.65
C ARG A 306 18.05 -8.17 -14.82
N VAL A 307 18.90 -9.18 -14.70
CA VAL A 307 19.78 -9.66 -15.79
C VAL A 307 18.94 -10.11 -16.97
N PHE A 308 17.88 -10.88 -16.73
CA PHE A 308 16.95 -11.30 -17.76
C PHE A 308 16.30 -10.10 -18.47
N LEU A 309 15.76 -9.14 -17.72
CA LEU A 309 15.15 -7.92 -18.27
C LEU A 309 16.17 -7.12 -19.09
N GLN A 310 17.40 -6.97 -18.60
CA GLN A 310 18.49 -6.26 -19.29
C GLN A 310 18.88 -6.95 -20.61
N ASN A 311 19.07 -8.27 -20.58
CA ASN A 311 19.41 -9.06 -21.77
C ASN A 311 18.35 -8.95 -22.86
N ASN A 312 17.09 -8.78 -22.46
CA ASN A 312 15.94 -8.64 -23.36
C ASN A 312 15.54 -7.18 -23.63
N ARG A 313 16.29 -6.19 -23.13
CA ARG A 313 15.99 -4.74 -23.24
C ARG A 313 14.58 -4.38 -22.77
N LEU A 314 14.10 -5.06 -21.73
CA LEU A 314 12.81 -4.82 -21.11
C LEU A 314 12.97 -3.85 -19.94
N GLU A 315 12.18 -2.78 -19.96
CA GLU A 315 12.08 -1.88 -18.82
C GLU A 315 10.94 -2.34 -17.91
N ILE A 316 11.24 -2.58 -16.63
CA ILE A 316 10.21 -2.87 -15.62
C ILE A 316 9.59 -1.60 -15.05
N ASN A 317 10.37 -0.53 -15.01
CA ASN A 317 9.91 0.74 -14.48
C ASN A 317 8.79 1.26 -15.38
N ARG A 318 7.63 1.55 -14.78
CA ARG A 318 6.40 1.95 -15.48
C ARG A 318 5.61 0.83 -16.15
N SER A 319 6.04 -0.43 -16.06
CA SER A 319 5.35 -1.54 -16.70
C SER A 319 4.13 -1.99 -15.91
N ILE A 320 3.14 -2.51 -16.62
CA ILE A 320 2.01 -3.24 -16.04
C ILE A 320 2.30 -4.72 -16.22
N ILE A 321 2.13 -5.45 -15.13
CA ILE A 321 2.35 -6.89 -15.10
C ILE A 321 0.99 -7.56 -15.05
N ILE A 322 0.82 -8.58 -15.87
CA ILE A 322 -0.30 -9.52 -15.79
C ILE A 322 0.29 -10.87 -15.43
N ASP A 323 -0.12 -11.38 -14.29
CA ASP A 323 0.42 -12.58 -13.66
C ASP A 323 -0.69 -13.63 -13.65
N SER A 324 -0.55 -14.65 -14.48
CA SER A 324 -1.53 -15.73 -14.60
C SER A 324 -1.07 -17.05 -13.97
N GLY A 325 0.09 -17.07 -13.32
CA GLY A 325 0.61 -18.32 -12.76
C GLY A 325 -0.02 -18.70 -11.42
N GLU A 326 0.32 -19.86 -10.86
CA GLU A 326 -0.35 -20.41 -9.67
C GLU A 326 0.34 -20.07 -8.32
N ASP A 327 1.33 -19.17 -8.30
CA ASP A 327 2.28 -18.98 -7.18
C ASP A 327 1.81 -17.96 -6.11
N PHE A 328 0.50 -17.70 -6.06
CA PHE A 328 -0.09 -16.63 -5.24
C PHE A 328 0.52 -15.23 -5.48
N GLY A 329 1.12 -15.00 -6.65
CA GLY A 329 1.62 -13.69 -7.04
C GLY A 329 3.05 -13.41 -6.65
N PHE A 330 3.88 -14.44 -6.45
CA PHE A 330 5.26 -14.24 -6.05
C PHE A 330 6.04 -13.41 -7.07
N PHE A 331 5.87 -13.67 -8.37
CA PHE A 331 6.46 -12.82 -9.39
C PHE A 331 5.89 -11.41 -9.39
N SER A 332 4.57 -11.23 -9.21
CA SER A 332 3.99 -9.89 -9.04
C SER A 332 4.66 -9.11 -7.89
N MET A 333 4.89 -9.73 -6.74
CA MET A 333 5.61 -9.12 -5.61
C MET A 333 7.05 -8.73 -6.00
N LEU A 334 7.74 -9.61 -6.72
CA LEU A 334 9.10 -9.36 -7.22
C LEU A 334 9.14 -8.20 -8.22
N PHE A 335 8.21 -8.14 -9.16
CA PHE A 335 8.13 -7.07 -10.14
C PHE A 335 7.76 -5.73 -9.50
N LEU A 336 6.87 -5.72 -8.50
CA LEU A 336 6.59 -4.52 -7.70
C LEU A 336 7.83 -4.03 -6.95
N HIS A 337 8.63 -4.95 -6.39
CA HIS A 337 9.92 -4.64 -5.78
C HIS A 337 10.90 -4.02 -6.79
N LEU A 338 10.93 -4.54 -8.02
CA LEU A 338 11.75 -4.02 -9.10
C LEU A 338 11.23 -2.69 -9.70
N GLY A 339 10.04 -2.23 -9.30
CA GLY A 339 9.48 -0.94 -9.68
C GLY A 339 8.42 -0.99 -10.77
N ALA A 340 7.78 -2.13 -11.00
CA ALA A 340 6.55 -2.21 -11.78
C ALA A 340 5.53 -1.18 -11.28
N SER A 341 4.75 -0.60 -12.19
CA SER A 341 3.73 0.38 -11.81
C SER A 341 2.44 -0.26 -11.32
N TRP A 342 2.13 -1.47 -11.78
CA TRP A 342 0.94 -2.20 -11.37
C TRP A 342 1.10 -3.68 -11.68
N CYS A 343 0.54 -4.55 -10.83
CA CYS A 343 0.43 -5.98 -11.08
C CYS A 343 -1.03 -6.43 -11.03
N THR A 344 -1.47 -7.17 -12.04
CA THR A 344 -2.81 -7.77 -12.09
C THR A 344 -2.68 -9.27 -12.06
N LEU A 345 -3.24 -9.88 -11.04
CA LEU A 345 -3.19 -11.31 -10.81
C LEU A 345 -4.49 -11.94 -11.31
N LEU A 346 -4.39 -12.89 -12.25
CA LEU A 346 -5.52 -13.62 -12.78
C LEU A 346 -5.72 -14.89 -11.94
N ARG A 347 -6.76 -14.94 -11.10
CA ARG A 347 -6.96 -16.02 -10.10
C ARG A 347 -8.43 -16.39 -9.96
N GLY A 348 -8.73 -17.62 -9.55
CA GLY A 348 -10.08 -18.05 -9.19
C GLY A 348 -10.65 -17.21 -8.05
N GLU A 349 -11.98 -17.04 -7.98
CA GLU A 349 -12.64 -16.22 -6.95
C GLU A 349 -12.28 -16.67 -5.53
N GLU A 350 -12.06 -17.97 -5.36
CA GLU A 350 -11.66 -18.62 -4.12
C GLU A 350 -10.35 -18.07 -3.52
N ASP A 351 -9.43 -17.58 -4.37
CA ASP A 351 -8.10 -17.11 -3.96
C ASP A 351 -8.04 -15.59 -3.76
N HIS A 352 -9.06 -14.83 -4.19
CA HIS A 352 -9.01 -13.37 -4.26
C HIS A 352 -8.72 -12.74 -2.90
N GLN A 353 -9.53 -13.09 -1.91
CA GLN A 353 -9.39 -12.55 -0.56
C GLN A 353 -8.02 -12.88 0.04
N LEU A 354 -7.54 -14.11 -0.20
CA LEU A 354 -6.27 -14.56 0.35
C LEU A 354 -5.09 -13.77 -0.21
N ILE A 355 -5.04 -13.66 -1.54
CA ILE A 355 -3.96 -12.95 -2.22
C ILE A 355 -3.97 -11.47 -1.83
N GLU A 356 -5.16 -10.88 -1.73
CA GLU A 356 -5.29 -9.50 -1.26
C GLU A 356 -4.79 -9.33 0.18
N GLU A 357 -5.15 -10.24 1.09
CA GLU A 357 -4.64 -10.27 2.46
C GLU A 357 -3.10 -10.39 2.49
N ILE A 358 -2.51 -11.31 1.72
CA ILE A 358 -1.06 -11.52 1.65
C ILE A 358 -0.36 -10.24 1.18
N PHE A 359 -0.78 -9.68 0.04
CA PHE A 359 -0.16 -8.50 -0.53
C PHE A 359 -0.26 -7.30 0.40
N ILE A 360 -1.43 -7.09 1.03
CA ILE A 360 -1.65 -5.99 1.98
C ILE A 360 -0.76 -6.15 3.22
N ILE A 361 -0.65 -7.35 3.78
CA ILE A 361 0.17 -7.62 4.96
C ILE A 361 1.66 -7.41 4.65
N LEU A 362 2.09 -7.77 3.45
CA LEU A 362 3.44 -7.53 2.96
C LEU A 362 3.66 -6.08 2.52
N GLY A 363 2.62 -5.25 2.51
CA GLY A 363 2.69 -3.82 2.23
C GLY A 363 2.75 -3.47 0.75
N TYR A 364 2.38 -4.38 -0.13
CA TYR A 364 2.13 -4.08 -1.52
C TYR A 364 0.77 -3.40 -1.67
N SER A 365 0.69 -2.40 -2.53
CA SER A 365 -0.54 -1.61 -2.73
C SER A 365 -0.97 -1.49 -4.19
N ARG A 366 -0.01 -1.54 -5.12
CA ARG A 366 -0.22 -1.41 -6.57
C ARG A 366 -0.58 -2.73 -7.26
N PHE A 367 -1.64 -3.37 -6.81
CA PHE A 367 -2.07 -4.64 -7.38
C PHE A 367 -3.59 -4.76 -7.48
N SER A 368 -4.06 -5.65 -8.35
CA SER A 368 -5.45 -6.07 -8.44
C SER A 368 -5.51 -7.58 -8.62
N VAL A 369 -6.44 -8.24 -7.96
CA VAL A 369 -6.77 -9.65 -8.21
C VAL A 369 -8.09 -9.66 -8.97
N VAL A 370 -8.13 -10.40 -10.07
CA VAL A 370 -9.29 -10.47 -10.96
C VAL A 370 -9.48 -11.90 -11.42
N THR A 371 -10.72 -12.30 -11.69
CA THR A 371 -10.94 -13.59 -12.33
C THR A 371 -10.56 -13.53 -13.80
N PRO A 372 -10.07 -14.63 -14.39
CA PRO A 372 -9.84 -14.70 -15.83
C PRO A 372 -11.09 -14.32 -16.65
N SER A 373 -12.30 -14.65 -16.15
CA SER A 373 -13.57 -14.30 -16.81
C SER A 373 -13.94 -12.82 -16.70
N SER A 374 -13.59 -12.15 -15.59
CA SER A 374 -13.76 -10.70 -15.42
C SER A 374 -12.71 -9.89 -16.17
N PHE A 375 -11.59 -10.52 -16.55
CA PHE A 375 -10.50 -9.87 -17.27
C PHE A 375 -10.86 -9.69 -18.75
N ASP A 376 -11.73 -8.72 -19.02
CA ASP A 376 -12.17 -8.42 -20.38
C ASP A 376 -11.28 -7.35 -21.06
N HIS A 377 -11.53 -7.14 -22.36
CA HIS A 377 -10.91 -6.06 -23.10
C HIS A 377 -11.23 -4.66 -22.52
N SER A 378 -12.33 -4.49 -21.78
CA SER A 378 -12.60 -3.21 -21.10
C SER A 378 -11.72 -3.01 -19.86
N THR A 379 -11.34 -4.07 -19.17
CA THR A 379 -10.43 -4.07 -18.01
C THR A 379 -9.02 -3.69 -18.44
N SER A 380 -8.55 -4.23 -19.57
CA SER A 380 -7.30 -3.77 -20.22
C SER A 380 -7.41 -2.38 -20.86
N ARG A 381 -8.61 -1.91 -21.23
CA ARG A 381 -8.85 -0.49 -21.61
C ARG A 381 -8.95 0.44 -20.41
N ASN A 382 -9.32 -0.08 -19.26
CA ASN A 382 -9.29 0.65 -18.01
C ASN A 382 -7.86 0.67 -17.47
N MET A 383 -6.96 -0.20 -17.93
CA MET A 383 -5.55 -0.10 -17.55
C MET A 383 -4.90 1.18 -18.10
N PRO A 384 -3.96 1.77 -17.33
CA PRO A 384 -3.20 2.95 -17.71
C PRO A 384 -2.68 3.00 -19.15
N HIS A 385 -3.26 3.87 -19.99
CA HIS A 385 -3.03 3.88 -21.44
C HIS A 385 -1.74 4.58 -21.92
N SER A 386 -1.05 5.35 -21.08
CA SER A 386 0.16 6.06 -21.53
C SER A 386 1.43 5.19 -21.43
N GLN A 387 1.84 4.67 -22.59
CA GLN A 387 3.17 4.10 -22.89
C GLN A 387 3.67 3.05 -21.89
N ARG A 388 3.06 1.86 -21.88
CA ARG A 388 3.50 0.78 -20.98
C ARG A 388 3.66 -0.53 -21.72
N THR A 389 4.83 -1.12 -21.50
CA THR A 389 5.07 -2.53 -21.71
C THR A 389 4.11 -3.31 -20.81
N ILE A 390 3.21 -4.07 -21.42
CA ILE A 390 2.41 -5.06 -20.69
C ILE A 390 3.21 -6.36 -20.74
N MET A 391 3.55 -6.91 -19.58
CA MET A 391 4.24 -8.19 -19.49
C MET A 391 3.28 -9.22 -18.92
N PHE A 392 2.99 -10.25 -19.71
CA PHE A 392 2.27 -11.44 -19.25
C PHE A 392 3.28 -12.48 -18.82
N ILE A 393 3.13 -12.97 -17.61
CA ILE A 393 3.98 -14.00 -17.04
C ILE A 393 3.15 -15.25 -16.86
N GLU A 394 3.56 -16.30 -17.56
CA GLU A 394 3.06 -17.66 -17.41
C GLU A 394 4.26 -18.58 -17.18
N TYR A 395 4.16 -19.45 -16.18
CA TYR A 395 5.17 -20.45 -15.85
C TYR A 395 4.44 -21.74 -15.50
N LYS A 396 5.01 -22.89 -15.88
CA LYS A 396 4.49 -24.21 -15.51
C LYS A 396 4.90 -24.59 -14.10
N ASP A 397 4.17 -25.56 -13.55
CA ASP A 397 4.31 -26.05 -12.19
C ASP A 397 5.73 -26.51 -11.83
N ASP A 398 6.03 -26.39 -10.54
CA ASP A 398 7.25 -26.81 -9.81
C ASP A 398 8.52 -25.94 -9.89
N LEU A 399 8.44 -24.72 -10.44
CA LEU A 399 9.56 -23.75 -10.37
C LEU A 399 10.06 -23.48 -8.92
N LEU A 400 9.18 -23.69 -7.94
CA LEU A 400 9.42 -23.47 -6.52
C LEU A 400 9.84 -24.73 -5.76
N ALA A 401 9.56 -25.92 -6.29
CA ALA A 401 10.00 -27.18 -5.71
C ALA A 401 11.53 -27.35 -5.84
N ASP A 402 12.15 -26.66 -6.81
CA ASP A 402 13.54 -26.83 -7.17
C ASP A 402 14.39 -25.55 -7.01
N ILE A 403 14.15 -24.80 -5.93
CA ILE A 403 14.94 -23.60 -5.57
C ILE A 403 16.46 -23.90 -5.48
N SER A 404 16.83 -25.16 -5.24
CA SER A 404 18.22 -25.65 -5.32
C SER A 404 18.87 -25.55 -6.71
N HIS A 405 18.07 -25.47 -7.78
CA HIS A 405 18.50 -25.40 -9.17
C HIS A 405 18.11 -24.09 -9.86
N ILE A 406 17.96 -23.01 -9.08
CA ILE A 406 17.61 -21.63 -9.50
C ILE A 406 18.43 -21.06 -10.67
N ASP A 407 19.57 -21.68 -11.02
CA ASP A 407 20.35 -21.35 -12.22
C ASP A 407 19.60 -21.60 -13.53
N HIS A 408 18.51 -22.36 -13.48
CA HIS A 408 17.62 -22.63 -14.61
C HIS A 408 16.21 -22.07 -14.41
N LEU A 409 16.07 -20.86 -13.84
CA LEU A 409 14.77 -20.19 -13.80
C LEU A 409 14.27 -19.96 -15.23
N ILE A 410 13.49 -20.91 -15.75
CA ILE A 410 12.92 -20.87 -17.09
C ILE A 410 11.57 -20.19 -16.97
N PHE A 411 11.46 -18.98 -17.52
CA PHE A 411 10.17 -18.40 -17.82
C PHE A 411 9.65 -19.11 -19.07
N ASP A 412 8.72 -20.05 -18.92
CA ASP A 412 8.17 -20.78 -20.07
C ASP A 412 7.55 -19.84 -21.11
N ALA A 413 6.92 -18.75 -20.66
CA ALA A 413 6.52 -17.66 -21.52
C ALA A 413 6.52 -16.30 -20.80
N LEU A 414 7.29 -15.34 -21.32
CA LEU A 414 7.07 -13.92 -21.06
C LEU A 414 6.53 -13.28 -22.34
N VAL A 415 5.25 -12.94 -22.37
CA VAL A 415 4.68 -12.22 -23.51
C VAL A 415 4.74 -10.74 -23.23
N VAL A 416 5.51 -10.03 -24.05
CA VAL A 416 5.69 -8.59 -23.95
C VAL A 416 4.85 -7.91 -25.03
N LEU A 417 3.81 -7.18 -24.64
CA LEU A 417 3.05 -6.34 -25.55
C LEU A 417 3.55 -4.89 -25.45
N CYS A 418 4.13 -4.40 -26.55
CA CYS A 418 4.54 -3.00 -26.70
C CYS A 418 3.46 -2.22 -27.49
N PRO A 419 2.78 -1.24 -26.87
CA PRO A 419 1.67 -0.52 -27.51
C PRO A 419 2.09 0.45 -28.64
N ASP A 420 3.38 0.73 -28.84
CA ASP A 420 3.86 1.70 -29.84
C ASP A 420 3.83 1.22 -31.30
N SER A 421 3.34 0.00 -31.59
CA SER A 421 3.00 -0.35 -32.97
C SER A 421 1.63 0.23 -33.30
N LYS A 422 1.55 1.11 -34.32
CA LYS A 422 0.31 1.80 -34.79
C LYS A 422 -0.80 0.88 -35.31
N LYS A 423 -0.79 -0.40 -34.94
CA LYS A 423 -1.79 -1.42 -35.25
C LYS A 423 -2.04 -2.26 -34.00
N VAL A 424 -2.88 -1.75 -33.09
CA VAL A 424 -3.42 -2.58 -32.00
C VAL A 424 -4.44 -3.55 -32.62
N PRO A 425 -4.21 -4.88 -32.61
CA PRO A 425 -5.16 -5.83 -33.17
C PRO A 425 -6.39 -5.95 -32.27
N SER A 426 -7.58 -6.05 -32.86
CA SER A 426 -8.87 -6.13 -32.15
C SER A 426 -9.26 -7.55 -31.72
N THR A 427 -8.33 -8.50 -31.64
CA THR A 427 -8.66 -9.90 -31.34
C THR A 427 -7.57 -10.59 -30.52
N PHE A 428 -7.91 -10.96 -29.30
CA PHE A 428 -7.18 -11.87 -28.44
C PHE A 428 -7.91 -13.22 -28.38
N SER A 429 -7.20 -14.32 -28.63
CA SER A 429 -7.67 -15.69 -28.40
C SER A 429 -6.53 -16.42 -27.72
N LEU A 430 -6.67 -16.67 -26.41
CA LEU A 430 -5.87 -17.64 -25.67
C LEU A 430 -6.33 -19.03 -26.18
N LYS A 431 -5.67 -19.57 -27.20
CA LYS A 431 -5.90 -20.98 -27.57
C LYS A 431 -5.29 -21.84 -26.46
N SER A 432 -6.15 -22.58 -25.78
CA SER A 432 -5.81 -23.67 -24.86
C SER A 432 -4.66 -24.51 -25.42
N PHE A 433 -3.59 -24.65 -24.64
CA PHE A 433 -2.69 -25.77 -24.78
C PHE A 433 -3.41 -27.01 -24.21
N ASN A 434 -3.75 -27.92 -25.11
CA ASN A 434 -4.48 -29.13 -24.80
C ASN A 434 -3.49 -30.21 -24.35
N THR A 435 -3.52 -30.60 -23.08
CA THR A 435 -3.01 -31.91 -22.64
C THR A 435 -4.07 -32.61 -21.79
N SER A 436 -5.09 -33.11 -22.49
CA SER A 436 -5.81 -34.36 -22.25
C SER A 436 -6.41 -34.61 -20.85
N LEU A 437 -7.69 -34.26 -20.71
CA LEU A 437 -8.73 -35.15 -20.17
C LEU A 437 -10.07 -34.76 -20.80
N ASN A 438 -10.71 -35.75 -21.45
CA ASN A 438 -11.97 -35.61 -22.16
C ASN A 438 -13.08 -34.99 -21.29
N TYR A 439 -13.67 -33.86 -21.69
CA TYR A 439 -15.11 -33.66 -21.97
C TYR A 439 -15.46 -32.16 -22.10
N ILE A 440 -16.41 -31.89 -23.00
CA ILE A 440 -17.24 -30.68 -23.23
C ILE A 440 -16.81 -29.75 -24.38
N ASP A 441 -17.84 -29.54 -25.21
CA ASP A 441 -17.89 -29.00 -26.56
C ASP A 441 -17.61 -27.50 -26.71
N SER A 442 -17.03 -27.23 -27.89
CA SER A 442 -16.93 -26.00 -28.65
C SER A 442 -17.87 -24.83 -28.31
N CYS A 443 -17.28 -23.65 -28.12
CA CYS A 443 -17.84 -22.38 -28.62
C CYS A 443 -16.95 -21.86 -29.76
N ASP A 444 -17.46 -21.96 -30.98
CA ASP A 444 -16.84 -21.39 -32.18
C ASP A 444 -16.91 -19.86 -32.18
N VAL A 445 -15.76 -19.20 -32.21
CA VAL A 445 -15.64 -17.80 -32.67
C VAL A 445 -14.60 -17.76 -33.78
N ASN A 446 -15.12 -17.63 -35.00
CA ASN A 446 -14.37 -17.64 -36.25
C ASN A 446 -13.85 -16.23 -36.57
N LEU A 447 -12.53 -15.99 -36.53
CA LEU A 447 -11.91 -14.71 -36.96
C LEU A 447 -10.54 -14.94 -37.61
N ASN A 448 -10.51 -14.87 -38.95
CA ASN A 448 -9.30 -14.91 -39.79
C ASN A 448 -8.80 -13.49 -40.15
N SER A 449 -7.51 -13.19 -39.95
CA SER A 449 -6.73 -12.22 -40.75
C SER A 449 -5.24 -12.23 -40.36
N PRO A 450 -4.28 -12.09 -41.31
CA PRO A 450 -2.85 -12.14 -41.05
C PRO A 450 -2.20 -10.76 -40.83
N SER A 451 -1.04 -10.77 -40.16
CA SER A 451 -0.02 -9.71 -39.98
C SER A 451 -0.12 -8.81 -38.73
N GLY A 452 0.75 -9.12 -37.76
CA GLY A 452 1.20 -8.26 -36.66
C GLY A 452 2.34 -8.94 -35.92
N GLU A 453 3.47 -8.26 -35.73
CA GLU A 453 4.61 -8.79 -34.98
C GLU A 453 4.25 -8.91 -33.49
N ARG A 454 4.38 -10.12 -32.96
CA ARG A 454 4.28 -10.43 -31.54
C ARG A 454 5.64 -10.99 -31.13
N LEU A 455 6.23 -10.46 -30.06
CA LEU A 455 7.40 -11.10 -29.45
C LEU A 455 6.89 -12.10 -28.43
N TYR A 456 6.82 -13.36 -28.84
CA TYR A 456 6.69 -14.47 -27.89
C TYR A 456 8.10 -14.86 -27.49
N LEU A 457 8.48 -14.55 -26.25
CA LEU A 457 9.68 -15.14 -25.64
C LEU A 457 9.22 -16.44 -24.98
N TYR A 458 9.35 -17.52 -25.73
CA TYR A 458 9.44 -18.88 -25.18
C TYR A 458 10.90 -19.09 -24.80
N MET A 459 11.18 -19.45 -23.54
CA MET A 459 12.53 -19.90 -23.16
C MET A 459 12.62 -21.42 -23.16
#